data_AF-A0A9X3MTI2-F1
#
_entry.id   AF-A0A9X3MTI2-F1
#
_cell.length_a   1.000
_cell.length_b   1.000
_cell.length_c   1.000
_cell.angle_alpha   90.00
_cell.angle_beta   90.00
_cell.angle_gamma   90.00
#
_symmetry.space_group_name_H-M   'P 1'
#
loop_
_entity.id
_entity.type
_entity.pdbx_description
1 polymer ?
#
loop_
_entity_poly.entity_id
_entity_poly.type
_entity_poly.pdbx_seq_one_letter_code
_entity_poly.pdbx_strand_id
1 'polypeptide(L)'
;MNVHLPESVDEAVGLLGAGVLLAGGTSVMPHVGPTTSLVSLRRVGLTGIERDGDTLTIGAATTLARVGREVPFLHDAIESIASPTIRNLATIGGNLFARQPHGDLAVCLLALDATVSIIDADGAREVGVLEAEGLVTSISFKEPERWFYTKAMRRRQNSASIVTVASDGARIALGGVAPRPVRATAAEAALAEGDIAKAAELSVEAADPFDDAYASAWYRRRVLPVHVRRALTEE
;
A
#
# COMPACT_ATOMS: atom_id res chain seq x y z
N MET A 1 -26.20 0.04 16.37
CA MET A 1 -24.90 0.44 15.81
C MET A 1 -24.42 1.61 16.64
N ASN A 2 -23.27 1.47 17.30
CA ASN A 2 -22.69 2.55 18.09
C ASN A 2 -21.54 3.17 17.28
N VAL A 3 -21.43 4.50 17.28
CA VAL A 3 -20.38 5.21 16.54
C VAL A 3 -19.71 6.20 17.47
N HIS A 4 -18.44 5.95 17.76
CA HIS A 4 -17.59 6.84 18.52
C HIS A 4 -16.93 7.85 17.58
N LEU A 5 -16.85 9.11 18.00
CA LEU A 5 -16.33 10.22 17.21
C LEU A 5 -15.22 10.95 17.98
N PRO A 6 -14.06 10.30 18.25
CA PRO A 6 -12.94 10.96 18.90
C PRO A 6 -12.45 12.16 18.10
N GLU A 7 -12.04 13.22 18.79
CA GLU A 7 -11.55 14.47 18.20
C GLU A 7 -10.03 14.63 18.35
N SER A 8 -9.36 13.67 19.00
CA SER A 8 -7.90 13.63 19.16
C SER A 8 -7.36 12.19 19.08
N VAL A 9 -6.04 12.07 18.89
CA VAL A 9 -5.35 10.78 18.88
C VAL A 9 -5.51 10.07 20.22
N ASP A 10 -5.36 10.78 21.33
CA ASP A 10 -5.49 10.22 22.68
C ASP A 10 -6.89 9.66 22.94
N GLU A 11 -7.94 10.36 22.50
CA GLU A 11 -9.31 9.86 22.58
C GLU A 11 -9.52 8.61 21.71
N ALA A 12 -8.94 8.58 20.51
CA ALA A 12 -9.01 7.41 19.63
C ALA A 12 -8.29 6.20 20.22
N VAL A 13 -7.14 6.43 20.88
CA VAL A 13 -6.37 5.40 21.59
C VAL A 13 -7.18 4.84 22.77
N GLY A 14 -7.85 5.70 23.54
CA GLY A 14 -8.76 5.27 24.62
C GLY A 14 -9.95 4.43 24.16
N LEU A 15 -10.23 4.40 22.85
CA LEU A 15 -11.29 3.63 22.20
C LEU A 15 -10.77 2.40 21.44
N LEU A 16 -9.49 2.07 21.53
CA LEU A 16 -8.96 0.83 20.95
C LEU A 16 -9.67 -0.37 21.55
N GLY A 17 -10.15 -1.28 20.69
CA GLY A 17 -10.96 -2.44 21.09
C GLY A 17 -12.45 -2.14 21.32
N ALA A 18 -12.89 -0.88 21.37
CA ALA A 18 -14.30 -0.52 21.52
C ALA A 18 -15.13 -0.72 20.25
N GLY A 19 -14.47 -0.87 19.10
CA GLY A 19 -15.10 -1.07 17.80
C GLY A 19 -14.09 -1.15 16.66
N VAL A 20 -14.60 -1.29 15.44
CA VAL A 20 -13.76 -1.29 14.24
C VAL A 20 -13.35 0.15 13.92
N LEU A 21 -12.05 0.38 13.75
CA LEU A 21 -11.52 1.67 13.32
C LEU A 21 -12.01 2.00 11.91
N LEU A 22 -12.53 3.22 11.73
CA LEU A 22 -13.16 3.66 10.50
C LEU A 22 -12.55 4.99 10.04
N ALA A 23 -11.73 4.93 8.99
CA ALA A 23 -11.30 6.11 8.23
C ALA A 23 -12.29 6.39 7.08
N GLY A 24 -11.90 6.09 5.84
CA GLY A 24 -12.75 6.27 4.66
C GLY A 24 -13.93 5.30 4.52
N GLY A 25 -13.90 4.17 5.25
CA GLY A 25 -14.96 3.17 5.26
C GLY A 25 -15.12 2.31 4.00
N THR A 26 -14.31 2.53 2.96
CA THR A 26 -14.46 1.84 1.66
C THR A 26 -14.28 0.33 1.72
N SER A 27 -13.52 -0.18 2.70
CA SER A 27 -13.33 -1.62 2.94
C SER A 27 -14.22 -2.17 4.06
N VAL A 28 -14.61 -1.32 5.01
CA VAL A 28 -15.31 -1.75 6.23
C VAL A 28 -16.83 -1.72 6.05
N MET A 29 -17.36 -0.69 5.36
CA MET A 29 -18.81 -0.46 5.24
C MET A 29 -19.60 -1.65 4.67
N PRO A 30 -19.11 -2.43 3.69
CA PRO A 30 -19.81 -3.63 3.21
C PRO A 30 -20.03 -4.71 4.28
N HIS A 31 -19.32 -4.64 5.40
CA HIS A 31 -19.34 -5.63 6.48
C HIS A 31 -19.97 -5.10 7.78
N VAL A 32 -20.43 -3.84 7.78
CA VAL A 32 -21.08 -3.24 8.95
C VAL A 32 -22.51 -3.74 9.09
N GLY A 33 -22.84 -4.27 10.27
CA GLY A 33 -24.17 -4.72 10.64
C GLY A 33 -24.80 -3.90 11.77
N PRO A 34 -26.05 -4.19 12.15
CA PRO A 34 -26.78 -3.45 13.19
C PRO A 34 -26.09 -3.41 14.56
N THR A 35 -25.28 -4.42 14.88
CA THR A 35 -24.58 -4.57 16.15
C THR A 35 -23.12 -4.11 16.12
N THR A 36 -22.60 -3.72 14.94
CA THR A 36 -21.23 -3.26 14.81
C THR A 36 -21.04 -1.94 15.58
N SER A 37 -19.93 -1.86 16.33
CA SER A 37 -19.43 -0.63 16.92
C SER A 37 -18.29 -0.09 16.06
N LEU A 38 -18.29 1.23 15.82
CA LEU A 38 -17.32 1.90 14.96
C LEU A 38 -16.62 3.04 15.71
N VAL A 39 -15.33 3.23 15.43
CA VAL A 39 -14.56 4.37 15.92
C VAL A 39 -14.12 5.19 14.72
N SER A 40 -14.75 6.35 14.51
CA SER A 40 -14.48 7.21 13.35
C SER A 40 -13.21 8.02 13.54
N LEU A 41 -12.24 7.85 12.65
CA LEU A 41 -10.97 8.58 12.66
C LEU A 41 -11.06 9.95 11.95
N ARG A 42 -12.24 10.31 11.43
CA ARG A 42 -12.43 11.51 10.58
C ARG A 42 -12.10 12.83 11.28
N ARG A 43 -12.22 12.91 12.61
CA ARG A 43 -12.00 14.14 13.39
C ARG A 43 -10.70 14.15 14.19
N VAL A 44 -9.94 13.06 14.15
CA VAL A 44 -8.75 12.84 14.99
C VAL A 44 -7.55 13.70 14.58
N GLY A 45 -7.60 14.33 13.39
CA GLY A 45 -6.52 15.20 12.90
C GLY A 45 -5.38 14.48 12.17
N LEU A 46 -5.58 13.23 11.74
CA LEU A 46 -4.56 12.41 11.06
C LEU A 46 -4.45 12.69 9.55
N THR A 47 -4.73 13.91 9.10
CA THR A 47 -4.65 14.29 7.68
C THR A 47 -3.51 15.27 7.46
N GLY A 48 -2.69 15.04 6.45
CA GLY A 48 -1.54 15.92 6.20
C GLY A 48 -0.54 15.26 5.27
N ILE A 49 0.23 16.10 4.59
CA ILE A 49 1.39 15.72 3.79
C ILE A 49 2.47 16.73 4.13
N GLU A 50 3.52 16.27 4.79
CA GLU A 50 4.61 17.10 5.28
C GLU A 50 5.93 16.62 4.70
N ARG A 51 6.77 17.58 4.29
CA ARG A 51 8.11 17.33 3.76
C ARG A 51 9.11 17.93 4.72
N ASP A 52 10.01 17.10 5.23
CA ASP A 52 11.14 17.52 6.04
C ASP A 52 12.42 16.93 5.44
N GLY A 53 13.26 17.78 4.87
CA GLY A 53 14.43 17.34 4.11
C GLY A 53 14.05 16.43 2.93
N ASP A 54 14.57 15.21 2.93
CA ASP A 54 14.26 14.16 1.95
C ASP A 54 13.14 13.21 2.39
N THR A 55 12.57 13.43 3.57
CA THR A 55 11.53 12.58 4.15
C THR A 55 10.14 13.19 3.92
N LEU A 56 9.26 12.39 3.33
CA LEU A 56 7.85 12.68 3.17
C LEU A 56 7.05 11.90 4.22
N THR A 57 6.25 12.62 5.01
CA THR A 57 5.33 12.03 5.99
C THR A 57 3.89 12.31 5.60
N ILE A 58 3.07 11.26 5.55
CA ILE A 58 1.66 11.33 5.18
C ILE A 58 0.80 10.85 6.34
N GLY A 59 -0.10 11.70 6.83
CA GLY A 59 -1.06 11.34 7.86
C GLY A 59 -2.01 10.23 7.37
N ALA A 60 -2.27 9.24 8.22
CA ALA A 60 -2.97 8.01 7.86
C ALA A 60 -4.39 8.21 7.31
N ALA A 61 -5.09 9.27 7.74
CA ALA A 61 -6.42 9.62 7.28
C ALA A 61 -6.43 10.47 5.98
N THR A 62 -5.27 10.76 5.40
CA THR A 62 -5.16 11.47 4.12
C THR A 62 -5.74 10.62 3.00
N THR A 63 -6.65 11.20 2.21
CA THR A 63 -7.36 10.48 1.15
C THR A 63 -6.45 10.14 -0.02
N LEU A 64 -6.69 9.00 -0.68
CA LEU A 64 -5.91 8.61 -1.85
C LEU A 64 -5.98 9.67 -2.95
N ALA A 65 -7.14 10.29 -3.16
CA ALA A 65 -7.29 11.39 -4.13
C ALA A 65 -6.38 12.59 -3.80
N ARG A 66 -6.17 12.90 -2.51
CA ARG A 66 -5.24 13.96 -2.10
C ARG A 66 -3.80 13.53 -2.32
N VAL A 67 -3.42 12.32 -1.91
CA VAL A 67 -2.06 11.79 -2.12
C VAL A 67 -1.70 11.78 -3.60
N GLY A 68 -2.59 11.31 -4.48
CA GLY A 68 -2.32 11.24 -5.93
C GLY A 68 -2.20 12.61 -6.61
N ARG A 69 -2.66 13.68 -5.96
CA ARG A 69 -2.52 15.06 -6.43
C ARG A 69 -1.25 15.72 -5.89
N GLU A 70 -0.92 15.48 -4.62
CA GLU A 70 0.16 16.18 -3.89
C GLU A 70 1.48 15.38 -3.84
N VAL A 71 1.46 14.10 -4.24
CA VAL A 71 2.64 13.21 -4.35
C VAL A 71 2.69 12.64 -5.78
N PRO A 72 3.19 13.42 -6.76
CA PRO A 72 2.99 13.11 -8.19
C PRO A 72 3.55 11.77 -8.65
N PHE A 73 4.67 11.30 -8.08
CA PHE A 73 5.25 10.02 -8.49
C PHE A 73 4.34 8.82 -8.12
N LEU A 74 3.49 8.95 -7.10
CA LEU A 74 2.49 7.94 -6.73
C LEU A 74 1.20 8.04 -7.56
N HIS A 75 1.07 9.02 -8.45
CA HIS A 75 -0.17 9.30 -9.17
C HIS A 75 -0.70 8.08 -9.91
N ASP A 76 0.13 7.40 -10.72
CA ASP A 76 -0.29 6.25 -11.53
C ASP A 76 -0.72 5.06 -10.67
N ALA A 77 -0.02 4.83 -9.55
CA ALA A 77 -0.41 3.82 -8.58
C ALA A 77 -1.78 4.13 -8.00
N ILE A 78 -2.01 5.37 -7.59
CA ILE A 78 -3.27 5.81 -6.99
C ILE A 78 -4.41 5.77 -8.01
N GLU A 79 -4.22 6.27 -9.22
CA GLU A 79 -5.25 6.26 -10.27
C GLU A 79 -5.66 4.85 -10.67
N SER A 80 -4.78 3.86 -10.50
CA SER A 80 -5.08 2.45 -10.72
C SER A 80 -5.95 1.81 -9.63
N ILE A 81 -6.17 2.50 -8.50
CA ILE A 81 -6.96 2.04 -7.35
C ILE A 81 -8.39 2.55 -7.46
N ALA A 82 -9.32 1.61 -7.67
CA ALA A 82 -10.76 1.84 -7.65
C ALA A 82 -11.23 3.05 -8.50
N SER A 83 -12.43 3.57 -8.21
CA SER A 83 -13.00 4.73 -8.92
C SER A 83 -12.65 6.03 -8.19
N PRO A 84 -12.78 7.20 -8.87
CA PRO A 84 -12.60 8.50 -8.23
C PRO A 84 -13.43 8.68 -6.95
N THR A 85 -14.67 8.18 -6.92
CA THR A 85 -15.54 8.24 -5.73
C THR A 85 -14.95 7.47 -4.55
N ILE A 86 -14.37 6.29 -4.81
CA ILE A 86 -13.70 5.51 -3.77
C ILE A 86 -12.43 6.22 -3.31
N ARG A 87 -11.61 6.77 -4.21
CA ARG A 87 -10.36 7.47 -3.84
C ARG A 87 -10.58 8.75 -3.04
N ASN A 88 -11.72 9.42 -3.23
CA ASN A 88 -12.11 10.58 -2.44
C ASN A 88 -12.43 10.24 -0.97
N LEU A 89 -12.70 8.97 -0.68
CA LEU A 89 -13.02 8.48 0.67
C LEU A 89 -11.89 7.65 1.25
N ALA A 90 -11.35 6.70 0.48
CA ALA A 90 -10.27 5.81 0.86
C ALA A 90 -9.05 6.62 1.31
N THR A 91 -8.41 6.14 2.37
CA THR A 91 -7.27 6.81 3.01
C THR A 91 -6.02 5.95 2.87
N ILE A 92 -4.84 6.57 2.86
CA ILE A 92 -3.57 5.85 2.74
C ILE A 92 -3.38 4.79 3.85
N GLY A 93 -3.65 5.14 5.11
CA GLY A 93 -3.53 4.20 6.24
C GLY A 93 -4.55 3.07 6.18
N GLY A 94 -5.81 3.40 5.84
CA GLY A 94 -6.84 2.38 5.63
C GLY A 94 -6.54 1.43 4.46
N ASN A 95 -5.75 1.86 3.46
CA ASN A 95 -5.40 1.02 2.31
C ASN A 95 -4.34 -0.04 2.65
N LEU A 96 -3.54 0.14 3.70
CA LEU A 96 -2.62 -0.89 4.21
C LEU A 96 -3.36 -2.19 4.57
N PHE A 97 -4.60 -2.08 5.02
CA PHE A 97 -5.46 -3.20 5.39
C PHE A 97 -6.34 -3.71 4.23
N ALA A 98 -6.00 -3.37 2.98
CA ALA A 98 -6.67 -3.93 1.82
C ALA A 98 -6.58 -5.47 1.82
N ARG A 99 -7.63 -6.12 1.26
CA ARG A 99 -7.71 -7.58 1.25
C ARG A 99 -6.62 -8.17 0.37
N GLN A 100 -5.72 -8.90 1.00
CA GLN A 100 -4.65 -9.63 0.36
C GLN A 100 -5.20 -10.75 -0.54
N PRO A 101 -4.56 -11.07 -1.68
CA PRO A 101 -3.21 -10.65 -2.14
C PRO A 101 -3.19 -9.32 -2.93
N HIS A 102 -4.23 -8.49 -2.76
CA HIS A 102 -4.38 -7.20 -3.43
C HIS A 102 -4.08 -6.05 -2.45
N GLY A 103 -3.49 -4.97 -2.96
CA GLY A 103 -3.04 -3.86 -2.14
C GLY A 103 -1.89 -3.12 -2.82
N ASP A 104 -2.16 -2.50 -3.96
CA ASP A 104 -1.11 -1.93 -4.81
C ASP A 104 -0.33 -0.82 -4.09
N LEU A 105 -0.97 -0.07 -3.19
CA LEU A 105 -0.30 0.94 -2.39
C LEU A 105 0.68 0.35 -1.38
N ALA A 106 0.35 -0.80 -0.77
CA ALA A 106 1.28 -1.49 0.11
C ALA A 106 2.53 -1.97 -0.65
N VAL A 107 2.39 -2.34 -1.93
CA VAL A 107 3.53 -2.65 -2.81
C VAL A 107 4.39 -1.40 -3.01
N CYS A 108 3.78 -0.25 -3.31
CA CYS A 108 4.52 1.01 -3.46
C CYS A 108 5.27 1.39 -2.18
N LEU A 109 4.58 1.35 -1.04
CA LEU A 109 5.17 1.71 0.26
C LEU A 109 6.30 0.74 0.65
N LEU A 110 6.19 -0.54 0.29
CA LEU A 110 7.25 -1.51 0.51
C LEU A 110 8.47 -1.26 -0.39
N ALA A 111 8.28 -0.82 -1.64
CA ALA A 111 9.39 -0.41 -2.52
C ALA A 111 10.08 0.86 -2.01
N LEU A 112 9.34 1.76 -1.37
CA LEU A 112 9.87 2.98 -0.75
C LEU A 112 10.54 2.76 0.60
N ASP A 113 10.54 1.53 1.11
CA ASP A 113 11.03 1.20 2.46
C ASP A 113 10.31 2.01 3.55
N ALA A 114 9.00 2.24 3.35
CA ALA A 114 8.23 3.12 4.21
C ALA A 114 8.12 2.57 5.63
N THR A 115 8.20 3.49 6.59
CA THR A 115 7.96 3.23 8.00
C THR A 115 6.53 3.66 8.35
N VAL A 116 5.84 2.85 9.14
CA VAL A 116 4.46 3.11 9.56
C VAL A 116 4.45 3.40 11.05
N SER A 117 3.99 4.59 11.43
CA SER A 117 3.73 4.93 12.83
C SER A 117 2.39 4.35 13.25
N ILE A 118 2.39 3.56 14.31
CA ILE A 118 1.20 2.93 14.89
C ILE A 118 1.08 3.24 16.37
N ILE A 119 -0.14 3.14 16.88
CA ILE A 119 -0.43 3.10 18.31
C ILE A 119 -1.33 1.89 18.58
N ASP A 120 -0.92 1.04 19.52
CA ASP A 120 -1.69 -0.09 19.99
C ASP A 120 -1.69 -0.17 21.53
N ALA A 121 -2.02 -1.34 22.09
CA ALA A 121 -2.07 -1.56 23.53
C ALA A 121 -0.71 -1.40 24.22
N ASP A 122 0.40 -1.59 23.49
CA ASP A 122 1.77 -1.46 24.01
C ASP A 122 2.33 -0.04 23.83
N GLY A 123 1.56 0.86 23.18
CA GLY A 123 1.90 2.26 22.99
C GLY A 123 2.30 2.62 21.55
N ALA A 124 2.91 3.79 21.39
CA ALA A 124 3.33 4.30 20.09
C ALA A 124 4.65 3.65 19.65
N ARG A 125 4.71 3.15 18.41
CA ARG A 125 5.94 2.62 17.80
C ARG A 125 5.92 2.73 16.28
N GLU A 126 7.09 2.55 15.69
CA GLU A 126 7.29 2.45 14.25
C GLU A 126 7.48 0.99 13.85
N VAL A 127 6.85 0.60 12.75
CA VAL A 127 6.89 -0.77 12.21
C VAL A 127 7.03 -0.76 10.69
N GLY A 128 7.39 -1.89 10.10
CA GLY A 128 7.37 -2.05 8.65
C GLY A 128 5.95 -2.05 8.08
N VAL A 129 5.81 -1.74 6.78
CA VAL A 129 4.52 -1.69 6.06
C VAL A 129 3.63 -2.91 6.29
N LEU A 130 4.22 -4.11 6.34
CA LEU A 130 3.50 -5.38 6.46
C LEU A 130 3.24 -5.80 7.92
N GLU A 131 3.80 -5.08 8.88
CA GLU A 131 3.70 -5.30 10.33
C GLU A 131 2.69 -4.34 10.98
N ALA A 132 2.09 -3.45 10.18
CA ALA A 132 1.13 -2.46 10.64
C ALA A 132 -0.11 -3.14 11.23
N GLU A 133 -0.31 -2.96 12.53
CA GLU A 133 -1.48 -3.38 13.29
C GLU A 133 -1.91 -2.23 14.23
N GLY A 134 -3.20 -2.21 14.63
CA GLY A 134 -3.73 -1.14 15.48
C GLY A 134 -4.05 0.17 14.75
N LEU A 135 -3.91 1.31 15.45
CA LEU A 135 -4.19 2.63 14.91
C LEU A 135 -2.96 3.16 14.16
N VAL A 136 -3.02 3.19 12.83
CA VAL A 136 -2.00 3.86 12.00
C VAL A 136 -2.20 5.37 12.10
N THR A 137 -1.14 6.12 12.43
CA THR A 137 -1.17 7.58 12.56
C THR A 137 -0.52 8.27 11.36
N SER A 138 0.59 7.76 10.86
CA SER A 138 1.30 8.29 9.70
C SER A 138 2.13 7.23 8.99
N ILE A 139 2.54 7.54 7.77
CA ILE A 139 3.45 6.73 6.94
C ILE A 139 4.54 7.67 6.43
N SER A 140 5.80 7.26 6.61
CA SER A 140 6.96 8.08 6.28
C SER A 140 7.94 7.31 5.40
N PHE A 141 8.51 7.98 4.40
CA PHE A 141 9.52 7.42 3.51
C PHE A 141 10.35 8.53 2.87
N LYS A 142 11.51 8.17 2.34
CA LYS A 142 12.32 9.07 1.53
C LYS A 142 11.72 9.22 0.12
N GLU A 143 11.59 10.44 -0.40
CA GLU A 143 11.17 10.63 -1.78
C GLU A 143 12.24 10.05 -2.73
N PRO A 144 11.87 9.16 -3.66
CA PRO A 144 12.84 8.47 -4.49
C PRO A 144 13.29 9.34 -5.66
N GLU A 145 14.55 9.19 -6.07
CA GLU A 145 15.08 9.88 -7.27
C GLU A 145 14.54 9.27 -8.56
N ARG A 146 14.24 7.97 -8.54
CA ARG A 146 13.65 7.21 -9.64
C ARG A 146 12.42 6.50 -9.14
N TRP A 147 11.39 6.43 -9.97
CA TRP A 147 10.19 5.72 -9.58
C TRP A 147 9.62 4.97 -10.77
N PHE A 148 9.32 3.70 -10.54
CA PHE A 148 8.58 2.89 -11.47
C PHE A 148 7.41 2.22 -10.77
N TYR A 149 6.27 2.21 -11.46
CA TYR A 149 5.11 1.44 -11.07
C TYR A 149 4.43 0.84 -12.30
N THR A 150 4.13 -0.45 -12.27
CA THR A 150 3.27 -1.09 -13.26
C THR A 150 2.29 -2.04 -12.60
N LYS A 151 1.11 -2.12 -13.20
CA LYS A 151 0.03 -3.00 -12.77
C LYS A 151 -0.56 -3.72 -13.97
N ALA A 152 -0.24 -5.00 -14.12
CA ALA A 152 -0.89 -5.88 -15.07
C ALA A 152 -2.32 -6.19 -14.60
N MET A 153 -3.31 -5.98 -15.45
CA MET A 153 -4.74 -6.10 -15.10
C MET A 153 -5.53 -6.71 -16.27
N ARG A 154 -6.67 -7.36 -15.99
CA ARG A 154 -7.60 -7.80 -17.04
C ARG A 154 -8.33 -6.65 -17.73
N ARG A 155 -8.64 -5.59 -16.98
CA ARG A 155 -9.31 -4.38 -17.48
C ARG A 155 -8.48 -3.17 -17.09
N ARG A 156 -8.46 -2.16 -17.96
CA ARG A 156 -7.64 -0.95 -17.78
C ARG A 156 -7.96 -0.17 -16.50
N GLN A 157 -9.19 -0.26 -16.00
CA GLN A 157 -9.62 0.41 -14.77
C GLN A 157 -10.47 -0.54 -13.91
N ASN A 158 -10.49 -0.30 -12.59
CA ASN A 158 -11.29 -1.05 -11.61
C ASN A 158 -11.07 -2.57 -11.66
N SER A 159 -9.84 -3.01 -11.92
CA SER A 159 -9.46 -4.42 -11.91
C SER A 159 -8.48 -4.68 -10.77
N ALA A 160 -8.60 -5.86 -10.16
CA ALA A 160 -7.54 -6.39 -9.32
C ALA A 160 -6.26 -6.60 -10.15
N SER A 161 -5.11 -6.53 -9.48
CA SER A 161 -3.80 -6.76 -10.07
C SER A 161 -3.55 -8.25 -10.33
N ILE A 162 -3.03 -8.54 -11.52
CA ILE A 162 -2.41 -9.83 -11.85
C ILE A 162 -0.94 -9.82 -11.41
N VAL A 163 -0.21 -8.75 -11.76
CA VAL A 163 1.14 -8.50 -11.26
C VAL A 163 1.24 -7.00 -11.02
N THR A 164 1.74 -6.63 -9.85
CA THR A 164 2.14 -5.25 -9.54
C THR A 164 3.65 -5.25 -9.31
N VAL A 165 4.36 -4.31 -9.92
CA VAL A 165 5.78 -4.07 -9.65
C VAL A 165 5.93 -2.60 -9.30
N ALA A 166 6.57 -2.32 -8.17
CA ALA A 166 7.01 -0.98 -7.79
C ALA A 166 8.52 -1.00 -7.52
N SER A 167 9.22 0.06 -7.91
CA SER A 167 10.66 0.20 -7.65
C SER A 167 11.05 1.67 -7.48
N ASP A 168 11.93 1.92 -6.50
CA ASP A 168 12.60 3.22 -6.30
C ASP A 168 13.94 3.32 -7.06
N GLY A 169 14.24 2.33 -7.91
CA GLY A 169 15.52 2.19 -8.61
C GLY A 169 16.54 1.32 -7.89
N ALA A 170 16.31 0.95 -6.62
CA ALA A 170 17.17 0.03 -5.85
C ALA A 170 16.38 -1.14 -5.27
N ARG A 171 15.21 -0.88 -4.69
CA ARG A 171 14.30 -1.85 -4.09
C ARG A 171 13.21 -2.23 -5.07
N ILE A 172 12.79 -3.49 -5.05
CA ILE A 172 11.77 -4.01 -5.96
C ILE A 172 10.72 -4.72 -5.12
N ALA A 173 9.51 -4.14 -5.06
CA ALA A 173 8.36 -4.75 -4.41
C ALA A 173 7.38 -5.31 -5.45
N LEU A 174 6.81 -6.47 -5.12
CA LEU A 174 5.92 -7.23 -5.98
C LEU A 174 4.57 -7.43 -5.31
N GLY A 175 3.49 -7.33 -6.09
CA GLY A 175 2.11 -7.60 -5.67
C GLY A 175 1.40 -8.56 -6.63
N GLY A 176 0.40 -9.27 -6.13
CA GLY A 176 -0.35 -10.26 -6.92
C GLY A 176 0.45 -11.50 -7.33
N VAL A 177 1.68 -11.69 -6.85
CA VAL A 177 2.52 -12.86 -7.20
C VAL A 177 2.87 -13.72 -5.98
N ALA A 178 2.35 -13.36 -4.81
CA ALA A 178 2.48 -14.08 -3.55
C ALA A 178 1.24 -13.78 -2.68
N PRO A 179 1.00 -14.50 -1.57
CA PRO A 179 -0.14 -14.26 -0.67
C PRO A 179 -0.21 -12.84 -0.08
N ARG A 180 0.90 -12.11 -0.04
CA ARG A 180 1.03 -10.70 0.40
C ARG A 180 2.08 -9.99 -0.49
N PRO A 181 2.18 -8.65 -0.47
CA PRO A 181 3.31 -7.95 -1.06
C PRO A 181 4.63 -8.49 -0.53
N VAL A 182 5.63 -8.57 -1.40
CA VAL A 182 6.95 -9.12 -1.08
C VAL A 182 8.05 -8.27 -1.73
N ARG A 183 9.23 -8.23 -1.11
CA ARG A 183 10.43 -7.68 -1.73
C ARG A 183 11.21 -8.75 -2.47
N ALA A 184 11.67 -8.40 -3.67
CA ALA A 184 12.48 -9.27 -4.51
C ALA A 184 13.98 -9.10 -4.20
N THR A 185 14.40 -9.43 -2.97
CA THR A 185 15.77 -9.13 -2.50
C THR A 185 16.88 -9.74 -3.35
N ALA A 186 16.68 -10.94 -3.91
CA ALA A 186 17.61 -11.53 -4.87
C ALA A 186 17.73 -10.70 -6.16
N ALA A 187 16.60 -10.14 -6.63
CA ALA A 187 16.59 -9.25 -7.79
C ALA A 187 17.27 -7.91 -7.49
N GLU A 188 17.04 -7.35 -6.30
CA GLU A 188 17.68 -6.12 -5.83
C GLU A 188 19.20 -6.27 -5.76
N ALA A 189 19.71 -7.42 -5.31
CA ALA A 189 21.14 -7.71 -5.27
C ALA A 189 21.76 -7.70 -6.69
N ALA A 190 21.12 -8.37 -7.65
CA ALA A 190 21.59 -8.34 -9.05
C ALA A 190 21.49 -6.95 -9.68
N LEU A 191 20.45 -6.17 -9.32
CA LEU A 191 20.31 -4.80 -9.78
C LEU A 191 21.43 -3.89 -9.25
N ALA A 192 21.86 -4.08 -8.01
CA ALA A 192 22.99 -3.34 -7.43
C ALA A 192 24.32 -3.61 -8.16
N GLU A 193 24.46 -4.78 -8.80
CA GLU A 193 25.59 -5.12 -9.69
C GLU A 193 25.42 -4.57 -11.11
N GLY A 194 24.28 -3.94 -11.42
CA GLY A 194 23.95 -3.41 -12.75
C GLY A 194 23.37 -4.45 -13.72
N ASP A 195 23.08 -5.67 -13.27
CA ASP A 195 22.53 -6.73 -14.11
C ASP A 195 21.00 -6.77 -14.08
N ILE A 196 20.40 -5.89 -14.89
CA ILE A 196 18.93 -5.78 -15.03
C ILE A 196 18.30 -7.09 -15.55
N ALA A 197 18.99 -7.80 -16.45
CA ALA A 197 18.47 -9.06 -16.99
C ALA A 197 18.39 -10.12 -15.89
N LYS A 198 19.45 -10.23 -15.08
CA LYS A 198 19.49 -11.15 -13.95
C LYS A 198 18.51 -10.75 -12.85
N ALA A 199 18.37 -9.45 -12.55
CA ALA A 199 17.38 -8.96 -11.61
C ALA A 199 15.95 -9.39 -12.02
N ALA A 200 15.61 -9.23 -13.30
CA ALA A 200 14.32 -9.68 -13.82
C ALA A 200 14.12 -11.20 -13.67
N GLU A 201 15.14 -12.01 -13.94
CA GLU A 201 15.07 -13.46 -13.74
C GLU A 201 14.88 -13.85 -12.27
N LEU A 202 15.67 -13.27 -11.36
CA LEU A 202 15.64 -13.57 -9.93
C LEU A 202 14.37 -13.08 -9.24
N SER A 203 13.61 -12.17 -9.85
CA SER A 203 12.35 -11.68 -9.28
C SER A 203 11.33 -12.80 -9.00
N VAL A 204 11.41 -13.91 -9.74
CA VAL A 204 10.51 -15.07 -9.53
C VAL A 204 10.78 -15.83 -8.24
N GLU A 205 11.94 -15.66 -7.62
CA GLU A 205 12.31 -16.37 -6.38
C GLU A 205 11.52 -15.84 -5.18
N ALA A 206 11.16 -14.57 -5.20
CA ALA A 206 10.30 -13.96 -4.18
C ALA A 206 8.80 -14.27 -4.40
N ALA A 207 8.43 -14.84 -5.55
CA ALA A 207 7.05 -15.12 -5.87
C ALA A 207 6.60 -16.47 -5.32
N ASP A 208 5.34 -16.52 -4.87
CA ASP A 208 4.58 -17.74 -4.56
C ASP A 208 3.25 -17.70 -5.33
N PRO A 209 3.27 -17.92 -6.65
CA PRO A 209 2.13 -17.64 -7.52
C PRO A 209 0.96 -18.60 -7.28
N PHE A 210 -0.26 -18.07 -7.34
CA PHE A 210 -1.50 -18.79 -7.11
C PHE A 210 -2.49 -18.59 -8.27
N ASP A 211 -3.45 -19.51 -8.38
CA ASP A 211 -4.59 -19.39 -9.29
C ASP A 211 -5.72 -18.59 -8.62
N ASP A 212 -6.36 -17.69 -9.37
CA ASP A 212 -7.60 -17.03 -8.96
C ASP A 212 -8.50 -16.71 -10.17
N ALA A 213 -9.56 -15.94 -9.94
CA ALA A 213 -10.48 -15.50 -10.99
C ALA A 213 -9.83 -14.60 -12.06
N TYR A 214 -8.65 -14.03 -11.79
CA TYR A 214 -7.96 -13.08 -12.66
C TYR A 214 -6.84 -13.72 -13.48
N ALA A 215 -6.05 -14.62 -12.92
CA ALA A 215 -4.95 -15.27 -13.64
C ALA A 215 -4.52 -16.57 -12.97
N SER A 216 -3.88 -17.44 -13.76
CA SER A 216 -3.23 -18.63 -13.23
C SER A 216 -1.85 -18.30 -12.65
N ALA A 217 -1.41 -19.15 -11.71
CA ALA A 217 -0.06 -19.17 -11.16
C ALA A 217 0.99 -19.24 -12.28
N TRP A 218 0.74 -20.09 -13.29
CA TRP A 218 1.59 -20.19 -14.49
C TRP A 218 1.73 -18.84 -15.21
N TYR A 219 0.62 -18.13 -15.43
CA TYR A 219 0.64 -16.84 -16.13
C TYR A 219 1.42 -15.80 -15.31
N ARG A 220 1.14 -15.69 -14.01
CA ARG A 220 1.85 -14.78 -13.08
C ARG A 220 3.35 -15.01 -13.12
N ARG A 221 3.79 -16.27 -12.99
CA ARG A 221 5.21 -16.65 -13.05
C ARG A 221 5.86 -16.27 -14.38
N ARG A 222 5.12 -16.40 -15.49
CA ARG A 222 5.64 -16.11 -16.83
C ARG A 222 5.78 -14.62 -17.11
N VAL A 223 4.83 -13.80 -16.65
CA VAL A 223 4.83 -12.35 -16.95
C VAL A 223 5.64 -11.52 -15.96
N LEU A 224 5.83 -11.99 -14.73
CA LEU A 224 6.55 -11.24 -13.69
C LEU A 224 7.94 -10.73 -14.13
N PRO A 225 8.87 -11.57 -14.65
CA PRO A 225 10.17 -11.09 -15.13
C PRO A 225 10.07 -10.04 -16.24
N VAL A 226 9.04 -10.14 -17.09
CA VAL A 226 8.83 -9.19 -18.19
C VAL A 226 8.47 -7.81 -17.64
N HIS A 227 7.60 -7.76 -16.64
CA HIS A 227 7.22 -6.51 -15.97
C HIS A 227 8.37 -5.92 -15.15
N VAL A 228 9.15 -6.75 -14.45
CA VAL A 228 10.34 -6.28 -13.73
C VAL A 228 11.40 -5.76 -14.69
N ARG A 229 11.68 -6.45 -15.81
CA ARG A 229 12.65 -5.93 -16.78
C ARG A 229 12.21 -4.59 -17.35
N ARG A 230 10.93 -4.43 -17.73
CA ARG A 230 10.40 -3.15 -18.21
C ARG A 230 10.57 -2.05 -17.17
N ALA A 231 10.30 -2.38 -15.90
CA ALA A 231 10.49 -1.48 -14.76
C ALA A 231 11.86 -0.85 -14.68
N LEU A 232 12.87 -1.65 -14.99
CA LEU A 232 14.27 -1.30 -14.80
C LEU A 232 14.90 -0.72 -16.08
N THR A 233 14.20 -0.76 -17.21
CA THR A 233 14.71 -0.29 -18.52
C THR A 233 13.99 0.93 -19.09
N GLU A 234 12.79 1.23 -18.62
CA GLU A 234 12.07 2.45 -19.04
C GLU A 234 12.72 3.67 -18.35
N GLU A 235 13.35 4.53 -19.16
CA GLU A 235 13.85 5.87 -18.77
C GLU A 235 12.72 6.90 -18.71
#